data_AF-A0A853I8P9-F1
#
_entry.id   AF-A0A853I8P9-F1
#
_cell.length_a   1.000
_cell.length_b   1.000
_cell.length_c   1.000
_cell.angle_alpha   90.00
_cell.angle_beta   90.00
_cell.angle_gamma   90.00
#
_symmetry.space_group_name_H-M   'P 1'
#
loop_
_entity.id
_entity.type
_entity.pdbx_description
1 polymer ?
#
loop_
_entity_poly.entity_id
_entity_poly.type
_entity_poly.pdbx_seq_one_letter_code
_entity_poly.pdbx_strand_id
1 'polypeptide(L)' 'NSLFYKTQTGANVADVLTSVIATAASAGINVFDYLNAIQRNKAAVKANPDQWLPWDFKAEK' A
#
# COMPACT_ATOMS: atom_id res chain seq x y z
N ASN A 1 -18.77 -2.76 29.40
CA ASN A 1 -18.89 -1.81 28.27
C ASN A 1 -17.83 -2.15 27.25
N SER A 2 -18.20 -3.00 26.29
CA SER A 2 -17.31 -3.69 25.35
C SER A 2 -17.53 -3.14 23.94
N LEU A 3 -17.58 -1.82 23.83
CA LEU A 3 -17.94 -1.10 22.61
C LEU A 3 -16.65 -0.63 21.93
N PHE A 4 -16.43 -1.09 20.68
CA PHE A 4 -15.48 -0.58 19.68
C PHE A 4 -14.08 -1.21 19.54
N TYR A 5 -14.00 -2.54 19.51
CA TYR A 5 -13.02 -3.19 18.62
C TYR A 5 -13.77 -3.94 17.52
N LYS A 6 -14.19 -3.20 16.47
CA LYS A 6 -14.88 -3.79 15.31
C LYS A 6 -13.98 -4.71 14.46
N THR A 7 -12.70 -4.85 14.84
CA THR A 7 -11.82 -6.03 14.76
C THR A 7 -10.39 -5.49 14.93
N GLN A 8 -9.60 -6.01 15.90
CA GLN A 8 -8.17 -5.65 16.04
C GLN A 8 -7.42 -5.77 14.70
N THR A 9 -7.85 -6.74 13.88
CA THR A 9 -7.38 -6.98 12.51
C THR A 9 -7.57 -5.79 11.57
N GLY A 10 -8.72 -5.11 11.62
CA GLY A 10 -9.01 -3.95 10.77
C GLY A 10 -8.14 -2.75 11.12
N ALA A 11 -7.87 -2.52 12.41
CA ALA A 11 -6.97 -1.46 12.87
C ALA A 11 -5.54 -1.71 12.40
N ASN A 12 -5.05 -2.95 12.48
CA ASN A 12 -3.69 -3.29 12.04
C ASN A 12 -3.52 -3.13 10.52
N VAL A 13 -4.52 -3.55 9.74
CA VAL A 13 -4.50 -3.35 8.27
C VAL A 13 -4.60 -1.86 7.92
N ALA A 14 -5.44 -1.11 8.64
CA ALA A 14 -5.56 0.34 8.44
C ALA A 14 -4.26 1.08 8.79
N ASP A 15 -3.53 0.65 9.83
CA ASP A 15 -2.25 1.23 10.23
C ASP A 15 -1.16 1.03 9.15
N VAL A 16 -1.09 -0.19 8.60
CA VAL A 16 -0.20 -0.51 7.47
C VAL A 16 -0.56 0.32 6.23
N LEU A 17 -1.86 0.39 5.89
CA LEU A 17 -2.32 1.20 4.77
C LEU A 17 -2.02 2.69 4.98
N THR A 18 -2.22 3.21 6.20
CA THR A 18 -1.92 4.60 6.54
C THR A 18 -0.44 4.91 6.38
N SER A 19 0.44 4.01 6.82
CA SER A 19 1.89 4.13 6.63
C SER A 19 2.29 4.14 5.15
N VAL A 20 1.67 3.28 4.33
CA VAL A 20 1.91 3.23 2.88
C VAL A 20 1.39 4.50 2.19
N ILE A 21 0.19 4.97 2.56
CA ILE A 21 -0.40 6.22 2.06
C ILE A 21 0.51 7.40 2.39
N ALA A 22 0.96 7.52 3.63
CA ALA A 22 1.83 8.60 4.08
C ALA A 22 3.19 8.58 3.34
N THR A 23 3.75 7.38 3.13
CA THR A 23 5.00 7.20 2.38
C THR A 23 4.85 7.61 0.92
N ALA A 24 3.80 7.15 0.24
CA ALA A 24 3.55 7.50 -1.16
C ALA A 24 3.14 8.97 -1.34
N ALA A 25 2.44 9.57 -0.38
CA ALA A 25 2.18 11.01 -0.35
C ALA A 25 3.48 11.83 -0.20
N SER A 26 4.39 11.40 0.69
CA SER A 26 5.72 12.01 0.85
C SER A 26 6.58 11.88 -0.41
N ALA A 27 6.45 10.76 -1.12
CA ALA A 27 7.12 10.52 -2.39
C ALA A 27 6.45 11.20 -3.60
N GLY A 28 5.30 11.88 -3.41
CA GLY A 28 4.58 12.60 -4.48
C GLY A 28 3.89 11.67 -5.49
N ILE A 29 3.64 10.42 -5.14
CA ILE A 29 3.07 9.40 -6.02
C ILE A 29 1.60 9.20 -5.70
N ASN A 30 0.82 8.92 -6.75
CA ASN A 30 -0.59 8.57 -6.58
C ASN A 30 -0.71 7.19 -5.92
N VAL A 31 -1.03 7.18 -4.62
CA VAL A 31 -1.28 5.99 -3.81
C VAL A 31 -2.28 5.03 -4.47
N PHE A 32 -3.35 5.58 -5.06
CA PHE A 32 -4.41 4.75 -5.62
C PHE A 32 -3.91 3.95 -6.83
N ASP A 33 -3.12 4.60 -7.68
CA ASP A 33 -2.49 3.97 -8.84
C ASP A 33 -1.48 2.90 -8.42
N TYR A 34 -0.61 3.25 -7.46
CA TYR A 34 0.36 2.35 -6.86
C TYR A 34 -0.28 1.08 -6.26
N LEU A 35 -1.32 1.23 -5.44
CA LEU A 35 -2.03 0.10 -4.86
C LEU A 35 -2.73 -0.73 -5.94
N ASN A 36 -3.32 -0.10 -6.96
CA ASN A 36 -3.91 -0.82 -8.09
C ASN A 36 -2.86 -1.64 -8.84
N ALA A 37 -1.71 -1.06 -9.13
CA ALA A 37 -0.63 -1.72 -9.85
C ALA A 37 -0.06 -2.90 -9.08
N ILE A 38 0.17 -2.74 -7.76
CA ILE A 38 0.60 -3.85 -6.90
C ILE A 38 -0.46 -4.94 -6.83
N GLN A 39 -1.74 -4.58 -6.72
CA GLN A 39 -2.81 -5.56 -6.64
C GLN A 39 -3.00 -6.35 -7.95
N ARG A 40 -2.81 -5.70 -9.11
CA ARG A 40 -2.87 -6.34 -10.43
C ARG A 40 -1.63 -7.19 -10.70
N ASN A 41 -0.46 -6.75 -10.22
CA ASN A 41 0.83 -7.39 -10.49
C ASN A 41 1.38 -8.17 -9.29
N LYS A 42 0.52 -8.67 -8.38
CA LYS A 42 0.94 -9.40 -7.17
C LYS A 42 1.99 -10.49 -7.44
N ALA A 43 1.89 -11.19 -8.56
CA ALA A 43 2.86 -12.22 -8.95
C ALA A 43 4.24 -11.62 -9.29
N ALA A 44 4.28 -10.50 -10.01
CA ALA A 44 5.53 -9.81 -10.36
C ALA A 44 6.15 -9.08 -9.16
N VAL A 45 5.31 -8.48 -8.29
CA VAL A 45 5.73 -7.90 -7.01
C VAL A 45 6.39 -8.96 -6.13
N LYS A 46 5.80 -10.16 -6.07
CA LYS A 46 6.36 -11.28 -5.29
C LYS A 46 7.66 -11.80 -5.89
N ALA A 47 7.81 -11.73 -7.21
CA ALA A 47 9.03 -12.17 -7.90
C ALA A 47 10.19 -11.17 -7.74
N ASN A 48 9.93 -9.86 -7.71
CA ASN A 48 10.96 -8.81 -7.63
C ASN A 48 10.50 -7.63 -6.76
N PRO A 49 10.41 -7.78 -5.44
CA PRO A 49 9.84 -6.75 -4.56
C PRO A 49 10.56 -5.40 -4.63
N ASP A 50 11.88 -5.38 -4.88
CA ASP A 50 12.68 -4.16 -5.01
C ASP A 50 12.24 -3.24 -6.17
N GLN A 51 11.65 -3.78 -7.24
CA GLN A 51 11.21 -2.97 -8.38
C GLN A 51 9.82 -2.36 -8.20
N TRP A 52 9.11 -2.76 -7.14
CA TRP A 52 7.73 -2.34 -6.87
C TRP A 52 7.63 -1.44 -5.64
N LEU A 53 8.77 -0.95 -5.15
CA LEU A 53 8.82 0.02 -4.07
C LEU A 53 8.22 1.35 -4.56
N PRO A 54 7.59 2.14 -3.67
CA PRO A 54 6.86 3.33 -4.09
C PRO A 54 7.78 4.29 -4.85
N TRP A 55 9.02 4.49 -4.41
CA TRP A 55 9.97 5.38 -5.09
C TRP A 55 10.54 4.85 -6.42
N ASP A 56 10.51 3.54 -6.66
CA ASP A 56 10.95 2.90 -7.92
C ASP A 56 9.79 2.65 -8.90
N PHE A 57 8.55 2.72 -8.40
CA PHE A 57 7.33 2.58 -9.19
C PHE A 57 7.21 3.75 -10.16
N LYS A 58 7.77 3.55 -11.35
CA LYS A 58 7.43 4.36 -12.52
C LYS A 58 6.02 3.97 -12.90
N ALA A 59 5.04 4.74 -12.42
CA ALA A 59 3.70 4.73 -12.97
C ALA A 59 3.85 4.79 -14.49
N GLU A 60 3.62 3.65 -15.14
CA GLU A 60 3.75 3.52 -16.57
C GLU A 60 2.71 4.46 -17.17
N LYS A 61 3.21 5.45 -17.92
CA LYS A 61 2.41 6.53 -18.51
C LYS A 61 1.49 6.00 -19.60
#